data_AF-A0A2E8GIN2-F1
#
_entry.id   AF-A0A2E8GIN2-F1
#
_cell.length_a   1.000
_cell.length_b   1.000
_cell.length_c   1.000
_cell.angle_alpha   90.00
_cell.angle_beta   90.00
_cell.angle_gamma   90.00
#
_symmetry.space_group_name_H-M   'P 1'
#
loop_
_entity.id
_entity.type
_entity.pdbx_description
1 polymer ?
#
loop_
_entity_poly.entity_id
_entity_poly.type
_entity_poly.pdbx_seq_one_letter_code
_entity_poly.pdbx_strand_id
1 'polypeptide(L)'
;MLLLGGNPGTSIVSREDLSDGQLDTLTALDLARTPTDVREGKLALNQVMQLDSGRLVMAGSWEGELNLGGESHEARGGRDVFVAELSVDGSWESLHVAGSSGEDSVVMLTSSGEQYIVLGRINGQAHFSHTILEHYNGWSPTAFEAHLSLDEGWTGSWEIDEEFLPESSSGLWCGYA
;
A
#
# COMPACT_ATOMS: atom_id res chain seq x y z
N MET A 1 -18.51 5.03 -10.79
CA MET A 1 -17.24 4.70 -11.47
C MET A 1 -16.22 4.50 -10.37
N LEU A 2 -15.78 3.26 -10.16
CA LEU A 2 -14.62 2.97 -9.30
C LEU A 2 -13.40 3.24 -10.16
N LEU A 3 -12.45 4.05 -9.70
CA LEU A 3 -11.17 4.25 -10.38
C LEU A 3 -10.07 4.01 -9.35
N LEU A 4 -9.16 3.09 -9.65
CA LEU A 4 -8.00 2.78 -8.85
C LEU A 4 -6.75 3.13 -9.68
N GLY A 5 -5.80 3.85 -9.07
CA GLY A 5 -4.58 4.31 -9.74
C GLY A 5 -4.66 5.76 -10.19
N GLY A 6 -3.61 6.52 -9.88
CA GLY A 6 -3.47 7.94 -10.24
C GLY A 6 -2.08 8.32 -10.78
N ASN A 7 -1.14 7.38 -10.84
CA ASN A 7 0.23 7.65 -11.25
C ASN A 7 0.41 7.51 -12.78
N PRO A 8 1.24 8.37 -13.40
CA PRO A 8 1.57 8.23 -14.82
C PRO A 8 2.29 6.89 -15.06
N GLY A 9 1.70 6.04 -15.91
CA GLY A 9 2.24 4.72 -16.25
C GLY A 9 1.53 3.53 -15.60
N THR A 10 0.57 3.75 -14.71
CA THR A 10 -0.26 2.68 -14.13
C THR A 10 -1.62 2.62 -14.82
N SER A 11 -2.07 1.42 -15.19
CA SER A 11 -3.43 1.23 -15.73
C SER A 11 -4.44 1.67 -14.69
N ILE A 12 -5.40 2.49 -15.11
CA ILE A 12 -6.55 2.84 -14.29
C ILE A 12 -7.39 1.57 -14.18
N VAL A 13 -7.50 0.99 -12.99
CA VAL A 13 -8.38 -0.15 -12.73
C VAL A 13 -9.75 0.41 -12.40
N SER A 14 -10.72 0.12 -13.25
CA SER A 14 -12.07 0.61 -13.13
C SER A 14 -12.98 -0.39 -12.42
N ARG A 15 -14.26 -0.05 -12.19
CA ARG A 15 -15.22 -1.00 -11.58
C ARG A 15 -15.45 -2.19 -12.50
N GLU A 16 -15.52 -1.91 -13.79
CA GLU A 16 -15.80 -2.87 -14.85
C GLU A 16 -14.64 -3.85 -15.08
N ASP A 17 -13.46 -3.55 -14.55
CA ASP A 17 -12.32 -4.46 -14.55
C ASP A 17 -12.34 -5.46 -13.38
N LEU A 18 -13.19 -5.24 -12.36
CA LEU A 18 -13.24 -6.06 -11.15
C LEU A 18 -14.32 -7.14 -11.22
N SER A 19 -14.03 -8.30 -10.61
CA SER A 19 -15.02 -9.34 -10.38
C SER A 19 -16.01 -8.97 -9.26
N ASP A 20 -17.14 -9.67 -9.21
CA ASP A 20 -18.11 -9.50 -8.12
C ASP A 20 -17.49 -9.82 -6.74
N GLY A 21 -16.68 -10.88 -6.64
CA GLY A 21 -16.00 -11.25 -5.38
C GLY A 21 -15.01 -10.18 -4.90
N GLN A 22 -14.26 -9.57 -5.82
CA GLN A 22 -13.37 -8.45 -5.51
C GLN A 22 -14.17 -7.22 -5.06
N LEU A 23 -15.27 -6.90 -5.73
CA LEU A 23 -16.13 -5.78 -5.37
C LEU A 23 -16.77 -5.97 -3.99
N ASP A 24 -17.30 -7.15 -3.70
CA ASP A 24 -17.91 -7.46 -2.41
C ASP A 24 -16.87 -7.31 -1.28
N THR A 25 -15.65 -7.81 -1.50
CA THR A 25 -14.57 -7.70 -0.52
C THR A 25 -14.14 -6.25 -0.29
N LEU A 26 -13.87 -5.50 -1.36
CA LEU A 26 -13.42 -4.12 -1.25
C LEU A 26 -14.49 -3.18 -0.68
N THR A 27 -15.77 -3.46 -0.93
CA THR A 27 -16.87 -2.63 -0.40
C THR A 27 -17.23 -2.95 1.06
N ALA A 28 -16.81 -4.10 1.57
CA ALA A 28 -16.93 -4.45 2.99
C ALA A 28 -15.89 -3.73 3.88
N LEU A 29 -14.80 -3.22 3.29
CA LEU A 29 -13.76 -2.47 4.01
C LEU A 29 -14.20 -1.02 4.29
N ASP A 30 -13.81 -0.48 5.44
CA ASP A 30 -13.95 0.95 5.75
C ASP A 30 -12.80 1.75 5.10
N LEU A 31 -12.88 1.87 3.76
CA LEU A 31 -11.87 2.55 2.96
C LEU A 31 -11.98 4.07 3.06
N ALA A 32 -10.83 4.71 3.22
CA ALA A 32 -10.70 6.16 3.17
C ALA A 32 -11.01 6.69 1.77
N ARG A 33 -11.91 7.69 1.68
CA ARG A 33 -12.30 8.35 0.42
C ARG A 33 -11.77 9.76 0.27
N THR A 34 -11.33 10.33 1.37
CA THR A 34 -10.89 11.72 1.47
C THR A 34 -9.65 11.81 2.35
N PRO A 35 -8.86 12.90 2.25
CA PRO A 35 -7.78 13.15 3.21
C PRO A 35 -8.28 13.22 4.66
N THR A 36 -9.53 13.60 4.88
CA THR A 36 -10.15 13.60 6.22
C THR A 36 -10.33 12.18 6.73
N ASP A 37 -10.87 11.27 5.91
CA ASP A 37 -11.02 9.85 6.29
C ASP A 37 -9.67 9.21 6.67
N VAL A 38 -8.61 9.55 5.92
CA VAL A 38 -7.24 9.12 6.22
C VAL A 38 -6.83 9.59 7.62
N ARG A 39 -7.07 10.86 7.94
CA ARG A 39 -6.78 11.45 9.27
C ARG A 39 -7.69 10.94 10.38
N GLU A 40 -8.82 10.33 10.03
CA GLU A 40 -9.73 9.65 10.96
C GLU A 40 -9.35 8.17 11.15
N GLY A 41 -8.25 7.71 10.56
CA GLY A 41 -7.71 6.37 10.76
C GLY A 41 -8.23 5.30 9.79
N LYS A 42 -9.03 5.67 8.78
CA LYS A 42 -9.59 4.69 7.83
C LYS A 42 -8.55 4.09 6.90
N LEU A 43 -8.76 2.84 6.46
CA LEU A 43 -7.82 2.15 5.59
C LEU A 43 -7.65 2.90 4.26
N ALA A 44 -6.43 3.33 3.94
CA ALA A 44 -6.16 4.05 2.69
C ALA A 44 -5.56 3.10 1.65
N LEU A 45 -6.23 2.98 0.50
CA LEU A 45 -5.64 2.39 -0.70
C LEU A 45 -4.99 3.50 -1.52
N ASN A 46 -3.66 3.47 -1.59
CA ASN A 46 -2.88 4.47 -2.30
C ASN A 46 -2.70 4.08 -3.77
N GLN A 47 -2.52 2.79 -4.05
CA GLN A 47 -2.35 2.30 -5.40
C GLN A 47 -2.87 0.87 -5.55
N VAL A 48 -3.40 0.57 -6.74
CA VAL A 48 -3.85 -0.78 -7.13
C VAL A 48 -3.35 -1.08 -8.53
N MET A 49 -2.90 -2.31 -8.73
CA MET A 49 -2.48 -2.85 -10.02
C MET A 49 -3.24 -4.15 -10.26
N GLN A 50 -3.76 -4.33 -11.47
CA GLN A 50 -4.36 -5.59 -11.88
C GLN A 50 -3.33 -6.41 -12.65
N LEU A 51 -3.18 -7.68 -12.27
CA LEU A 51 -2.34 -8.65 -12.96
C LEU A 51 -3.08 -9.25 -14.17
N ASP A 52 -2.34 -9.82 -15.12
CA ASP A 52 -2.93 -10.54 -16.26
C ASP A 52 -3.82 -11.72 -15.84
N SER A 53 -3.64 -12.24 -14.62
CA SER A 53 -4.48 -13.26 -13.99
C SER A 53 -5.84 -12.73 -13.49
N GLY A 54 -6.05 -11.41 -13.49
CA GLY A 54 -7.21 -10.73 -12.92
C GLY A 54 -7.11 -10.46 -11.42
N ARG A 55 -6.07 -10.96 -10.74
CA ARG A 55 -5.80 -10.65 -9.32
C ARG A 55 -5.38 -9.18 -9.17
N LEU A 56 -5.63 -8.61 -8.00
CA LEU A 56 -5.21 -7.26 -7.67
C LEU A 56 -4.03 -7.29 -6.71
N VAL A 57 -3.04 -6.44 -6.97
CA VAL A 57 -1.98 -6.11 -6.02
C VAL A 57 -2.17 -4.67 -5.60
N MET A 58 -2.27 -4.44 -4.30
CA MET A 58 -2.63 -3.14 -3.74
C MET A 58 -1.58 -2.71 -2.73
N ALA A 59 -1.23 -1.43 -2.75
CA ALA A 59 -0.44 -0.82 -1.70
C ALA A 59 -1.21 0.31 -1.04
N GLY A 60 -1.05 0.40 0.27
CA GLY A 60 -1.81 1.34 1.08
C GLY A 60 -1.18 1.63 2.42
N SER A 61 -1.91 2.38 3.23
CA SER A 61 -1.55 2.66 4.62
C SER A 61 -2.74 2.54 5.55
N TRP A 62 -2.50 2.10 6.77
CA TRP A 62 -3.51 1.93 7.81
C TRP A 62 -3.00 2.47 9.15
N GLU A 63 -3.93 2.75 10.07
CA GLU A 63 -3.65 3.13 11.46
C GLU A 63 -4.33 2.12 12.39
N GLY A 64 -3.70 1.80 13.52
CA GLY A 64 -4.24 0.82 14.48
C GLY A 64 -4.21 -0.61 13.96
N GLU A 65 -5.32 -1.33 14.10
CA GLU A 65 -5.43 -2.75 13.72
C GLU A 65 -5.90 -2.92 12.27
N LEU A 66 -5.09 -3.59 11.44
CA LEU A 66 -5.45 -4.04 10.09
C LEU A 66 -5.93 -5.49 10.14
N ASN A 67 -7.14 -5.74 9.66
CA ASN A 67 -7.72 -7.07 9.54
C ASN A 67 -8.08 -7.39 8.09
N LEU A 68 -7.28 -8.22 7.42
CA LEU A 68 -7.54 -8.69 6.06
C LEU A 68 -7.40 -10.22 6.01
N GLY A 69 -8.36 -10.91 5.41
CA GLY A 69 -8.29 -12.37 5.25
C GLY A 69 -8.28 -13.19 6.54
N GLY A 70 -8.56 -12.57 7.70
CA GLY A 70 -8.42 -13.21 9.02
C GLY A 70 -7.03 -13.06 9.64
N GLU A 71 -6.11 -12.38 8.96
CA GLU A 71 -4.82 -11.96 9.51
C GLU A 71 -4.95 -10.57 10.13
N SER A 72 -4.47 -10.43 11.37
CA SER A 72 -4.51 -9.18 12.13
C SER A 72 -3.09 -8.64 12.36
N HIS A 73 -2.90 -7.37 12.06
CA HIS A 73 -1.64 -6.65 12.24
C HIS A 73 -1.86 -5.30 12.91
N GLU A 74 -1.16 -5.09 14.04
CA GLU A 74 -1.12 -3.79 14.71
C GLU A 74 -0.05 -2.90 14.07
N ALA A 75 -0.42 -1.65 13.78
CA ALA A 75 0.54 -0.63 13.38
C ALA A 75 1.56 -0.39 14.50
N ARG A 76 2.82 -0.20 14.14
CA ARG A 76 3.94 -0.02 15.08
C ARG A 76 3.98 1.38 15.70
N GLY A 77 3.35 2.34 15.03
CA GLY A 77 3.35 3.75 15.40
C GLY A 77 2.05 4.44 14.99
N GLY A 78 2.17 5.45 14.15
CA GLY A 78 1.03 6.11 13.52
C GLY A 78 0.47 5.23 12.41
N ARG A 79 0.69 5.67 11.17
CA ARG A 79 0.34 4.87 10.00
C ARG A 79 1.50 4.01 9.55
N ASP A 80 1.20 2.75 9.24
CA ASP A 80 2.13 1.81 8.63
C ASP A 80 1.71 1.51 7.17
N VAL A 81 2.59 0.88 6.39
CA VAL A 81 2.39 0.59 4.96
C VAL A 81 2.20 -0.90 4.69
N PHE A 82 1.30 -1.23 3.78
CA PHE A 82 1.05 -2.62 3.40
C PHE A 82 1.06 -2.81 1.89
N VAL A 83 1.37 -4.03 1.48
CA VAL A 83 1.07 -4.57 0.16
C VAL A 83 0.23 -5.83 0.33
N ALA A 84 -0.89 -5.93 -0.38
CA ALA A 84 -1.78 -7.08 -0.30
C ALA A 84 -2.21 -7.55 -1.68
N GLU A 85 -2.41 -8.87 -1.80
CA GLU A 85 -2.95 -9.50 -3.01
C GLU A 85 -4.38 -9.99 -2.78
N LEU A 86 -5.27 -9.66 -3.72
CA LEU A 86 -6.67 -10.07 -3.72
C LEU A 86 -6.98 -10.90 -4.96
N SER A 87 -7.48 -12.11 -4.74
CA SER A 87 -7.88 -13.04 -5.79
C SER A 87 -9.13 -12.57 -6.56
N VAL A 88 -9.44 -13.23 -7.68
CA VAL A 88 -10.65 -12.95 -8.46
C VAL A 88 -11.93 -13.37 -7.73
N ASP A 89 -11.87 -14.30 -6.80
CA ASP A 89 -13.03 -14.69 -5.97
C ASP A 89 -13.22 -13.80 -4.72
N GLY A 90 -12.32 -12.84 -4.48
CA GLY A 90 -12.38 -11.95 -3.30
C GLY A 90 -11.65 -12.48 -2.06
N SER A 91 -10.82 -13.50 -2.23
CA SER A 91 -9.99 -14.05 -1.16
C SER A 91 -8.66 -13.29 -1.09
N TRP A 92 -8.23 -12.94 0.12
CA TRP A 92 -6.88 -12.37 0.34
C TRP A 92 -5.85 -13.49 0.22
N GLU A 93 -4.87 -13.32 -0.68
CA GLU A 93 -3.84 -14.34 -0.96
C GLU A 93 -2.55 -14.07 -0.19
N SER A 94 -2.21 -12.79 -0.01
CA SER A 94 -1.05 -12.38 0.79
C SER A 94 -1.24 -11.00 1.39
N LEU A 95 -0.62 -10.78 2.55
CA LEU A 95 -0.52 -9.49 3.23
C LEU A 95 0.91 -9.30 3.74
N HIS A 96 1.54 -8.23 3.27
CA HIS A 96 2.90 -7.85 3.64
C HIS A 96 2.88 -6.46 4.24
N VAL A 97 3.23 -6.36 5.52
CA VAL A 97 3.24 -5.11 6.26
C VAL A 97 4.67 -4.63 6.53
N ALA A 98 4.87 -3.32 6.52
CA ALA A 98 6.09 -2.67 6.98
C ALA A 98 5.74 -1.37 7.69
N GLY A 99 6.56 -0.99 8.65
CA GLY A 99 6.26 0.20 9.43
C GLY A 99 7.29 0.58 10.47
N SER A 100 7.14 1.78 10.99
CA SER A 100 8.04 2.45 11.93
C SER A 100 7.28 2.94 13.16
N SER A 101 7.97 3.64 14.06
CA SER A 101 7.33 4.27 15.22
C SER A 101 6.53 5.54 14.87
N GLY A 102 6.63 6.07 13.65
CA GLY A 102 5.99 7.31 13.22
C GLY A 102 4.89 7.10 12.19
N GLU A 103 4.64 8.12 11.36
CA GLU A 103 3.73 8.03 10.22
C GLU A 103 4.49 7.70 8.94
N ASP A 104 4.12 6.57 8.35
CA ASP A 104 4.68 6.05 7.11
C ASP A 104 3.65 6.13 5.98
N SER A 105 4.13 6.22 4.74
CA SER A 105 3.25 6.37 3.58
C SER A 105 3.82 5.72 2.33
N VAL A 106 2.92 5.13 1.53
CA VAL A 106 3.22 4.67 0.18
C VAL A 106 3.07 5.83 -0.79
N VAL A 107 4.07 6.03 -1.64
CA VAL A 107 4.06 6.99 -2.75
C VAL A 107 3.80 6.27 -4.08
N MET A 108 4.43 5.12 -4.29
CA MET A 108 4.28 4.33 -5.51
C MET A 108 4.48 2.85 -5.24
N LEU A 109 3.72 2.04 -5.97
CA LEU A 109 3.90 0.62 -6.17
C LEU A 109 4.12 0.39 -7.67
N THR A 110 5.14 -0.38 -8.03
CA THR A 110 5.38 -0.80 -9.42
C THR A 110 5.91 -2.23 -9.44
N SER A 111 6.00 -2.82 -10.62
CA SER A 111 6.54 -4.16 -10.84
C SER A 111 7.71 -4.14 -11.81
N SER A 112 8.73 -4.93 -11.53
CA SER A 112 9.86 -5.19 -12.42
C SER A 112 10.06 -6.71 -12.51
N GLY A 113 9.52 -7.33 -13.57
CA GLY A 113 9.45 -8.79 -13.65
C GLY A 113 8.52 -9.37 -12.60
N GLU A 114 8.99 -10.35 -11.83
CA GLU A 114 8.23 -11.00 -10.74
C GLU A 114 8.31 -10.24 -9.41
N GLN A 115 9.10 -9.16 -9.36
CA GLN A 115 9.32 -8.39 -8.15
C GLN A 115 8.50 -7.09 -8.14
N TYR A 116 8.02 -6.72 -6.97
CA TYR A 116 7.35 -5.45 -6.71
C TYR A 116 8.31 -4.48 -6.04
N ILE A 117 8.19 -3.21 -6.42
CA ILE A 117 8.97 -2.11 -5.87
C ILE A 117 7.99 -1.14 -5.23
N VAL A 118 8.19 -0.86 -3.96
CA VAL A 118 7.41 0.10 -3.17
C VAL A 118 8.30 1.28 -2.86
N LEU A 119 7.86 2.47 -3.26
CA LEU A 119 8.47 3.74 -2.90
C LEU A 119 7.58 4.45 -1.88
N GLY A 120 8.20 5.07 -0.88
CA GLY A 120 7.45 5.71 0.18
C GLY A 120 8.29 6.57 1.10
N ARG A 121 7.68 6.95 2.22
CA ARG A 121 8.34 7.66 3.32
C ARG A 121 8.10 6.92 4.62
N ILE A 122 9.12 6.89 5.47
CA ILE A 122 9.05 6.37 6.83
C ILE A 122 9.48 7.46 7.84
N ASN A 123 8.91 7.43 9.05
CA ASN A 123 9.20 8.43 10.09
C ASN A 123 9.65 7.76 11.41
N GLY A 124 10.70 6.97 11.31
CA GLY A 124 11.27 6.21 12.42
C GLY A 124 12.02 5.00 11.91
N GLN A 125 12.64 4.23 12.82
CA GLN A 125 13.25 2.96 12.44
C GLN A 125 12.15 2.03 11.91
N ALA A 126 12.21 1.70 10.63
CA ALA A 126 11.17 0.91 9.97
C ALA A 126 11.60 -0.55 9.82
N HIS A 127 10.62 -1.44 9.92
CA HIS A 127 10.81 -2.87 9.79
C HIS A 127 10.09 -3.39 8.56
N PHE A 128 10.84 -4.00 7.65
CA PHE A 128 10.37 -4.69 6.46
C PHE A 128 10.64 -6.19 6.66
N SER A 129 9.77 -6.86 7.41
CA SER A 129 10.00 -8.24 7.88
C SER A 129 11.32 -8.38 8.65
N HIS A 130 12.31 -9.09 8.09
CA HIS A 130 13.63 -9.29 8.70
C HIS A 130 14.63 -8.17 8.41
N THR A 131 14.28 -7.21 7.54
CA THR A 131 15.13 -6.08 7.21
C THR A 131 14.72 -4.87 8.05
N ILE A 132 15.71 -4.08 8.46
CA ILE A 132 15.52 -2.85 9.22
C ILE A 132 16.07 -1.70 8.37
N LEU A 133 15.25 -0.67 8.18
CA LEU A 133 15.67 0.59 7.60
C LEU A 133 15.85 1.60 8.73
N GLU A 134 17.10 2.03 8.93
CA GLU A 134 17.43 3.00 9.97
C GLU A 134 16.97 4.41 9.57
N HIS A 135 16.38 5.12 10.53
CA HIS A 135 16.09 6.53 10.41
C HIS A 135 17.05 7.31 11.30
N TYR A 136 17.87 8.18 10.71
CA TYR A 136 18.89 8.94 11.43
C TYR A 136 18.31 10.16 12.15
N ASN A 137 17.34 9.96 13.06
CA ASN A 137 16.78 10.95 14.02
C ASN A 137 16.61 12.38 13.45
N GLY A 138 16.21 12.48 12.19
CA GLY A 138 16.00 13.74 11.49
C GLY A 138 14.59 14.27 11.75
N TRP A 139 14.36 15.55 11.42
CA TRP A 139 13.02 16.13 11.46
C TRP A 139 12.18 15.77 10.23
N SER A 140 12.81 15.20 9.20
CA SER A 140 12.18 14.86 7.93
C SER A 140 12.03 13.35 7.81
N PRO A 141 10.90 12.84 7.29
CA PRO A 141 10.77 11.43 6.94
C PRO A 141 11.89 10.97 5.99
N THR A 142 12.32 9.72 6.13
CA THR A 142 13.28 9.09 5.23
C THR A 142 12.53 8.52 4.03
N ALA A 143 12.93 8.89 2.82
CA ALA A 143 12.43 8.27 1.60
C ALA A 143 13.03 6.87 1.44
N PHE A 144 12.20 5.91 1.00
CA PHE A 144 12.63 4.52 0.84
C PHE A 144 12.25 3.93 -0.51
N GLU A 145 13.06 2.95 -0.93
CA GLU A 145 12.73 1.93 -1.91
C GLU A 145 12.76 0.56 -1.22
N ALA A 146 11.68 -0.21 -1.35
CA ALA A 146 11.59 -1.56 -0.82
C ALA A 146 11.20 -2.55 -1.92
N HIS A 147 11.83 -3.72 -1.90
CA HIS A 147 11.57 -4.79 -2.85
C HIS A 147 10.75 -5.89 -2.17
N LEU A 148 9.79 -6.41 -2.90
CA LEU A 148 8.82 -7.38 -2.41
C LEU A 148 8.62 -8.49 -3.44
N SER A 149 8.63 -9.74 -2.96
CA SER A 149 8.05 -10.90 -3.62
C SER A 149 6.71 -11.20 -2.94
N LEU A 150 5.65 -11.46 -3.71
CA LEU A 150 4.34 -11.77 -3.12
C LEU A 150 4.36 -13.08 -2.32
N ASP A 151 5.21 -14.03 -2.71
CA ASP A 151 5.35 -15.32 -2.05
C ASP A 151 6.35 -15.29 -0.89
N GLU A 152 7.46 -14.55 -1.04
CA GLU A 152 8.57 -14.55 -0.06
C GLU A 152 8.54 -13.36 0.91
N GLY A 153 7.72 -12.35 0.62
CA GLY A 153 7.64 -11.10 1.37
C GLY A 153 8.75 -10.11 1.01
N TRP A 154 9.08 -9.23 1.96
CA TRP A 154 10.08 -8.17 1.76
C TRP A 154 11.47 -8.75 1.55
N THR A 155 12.06 -8.50 0.38
CA THR A 155 13.40 -9.00 -0.01
C THR A 155 14.51 -7.98 0.22
N GLY A 156 14.17 -6.70 0.40
CA GLY A 156 15.11 -5.66 0.79
C GLY A 156 14.47 -4.29 0.94
N SER A 157 15.15 -3.39 1.65
CA SER A 157 14.74 -2.01 1.86
C SER A 157 15.96 -1.10 1.93
N TRP A 158 15.92 0.03 1.21
CA TRP A 158 17.00 0.99 1.11
C TRP A 158 16.48 2.41 1.28
N GLU A 159 17.29 3.24 1.93
CA GLU A 159 17.12 4.69 1.90
C GLU A 159 17.47 5.19 0.50
N ILE A 160 16.66 6.12 0.00
CA ILE A 160 16.89 6.82 -1.26
C ILE A 160 16.82 8.33 -1.03
N ASP A 161 17.44 9.12 -1.90
CA ASP A 161 17.23 10.57 -1.88
C ASP A 161 15.77 10.91 -2.22
N GLU A 162 15.21 11.91 -1.53
CA GLU A 162 13.81 12.31 -1.71
C GLU A 162 13.50 12.75 -3.17
N GLU A 163 14.51 13.21 -3.92
CA GLU A 163 14.37 13.56 -5.33
C GLU A 163 14.04 12.37 -6.25
N PHE A 164 14.26 11.13 -5.79
CA PHE A 164 13.88 9.92 -6.52
C PHE A 164 12.44 9.49 -6.27
N LEU A 165 11.74 10.09 -5.30
CA LEU A 165 10.31 9.87 -5.16
C LEU A 165 9.58 10.60 -6.30
N PRO A 166 8.65 9.91 -7.00
CA PRO A 166 7.85 10.56 -8.02
C PRO A 166 7.00 11.66 -7.38
N GLU A 167 6.78 12.76 -8.11
CA GLU A 167 5.89 13.82 -7.63
C GLU A 167 4.52 13.22 -7.34
N SER A 168 4.05 13.39 -6.10
CA SER A 168 2.85 12.72 -5.61
C SER A 168 1.65 13.06 -6.49
N SER A 169 1.10 12.09 -7.22
CA SER A 169 -0.29 12.20 -7.66
C SER A 169 -1.14 12.00 -6.42
N SER A 170 -1.87 13.03 -6.01
CA SER A 170 -2.70 13.05 -4.80
C SER A 170 -4.03 12.29 -4.97
N GLY A 171 -4.02 11.20 -5.74
CA GLY A 171 -5.20 10.39 -6.01
C GLY A 171 -5.50 9.46 -4.86
N LEU A 172 -6.22 9.93 -3.83
CA LEU A 172 -6.92 9.03 -2.91
C LEU A 172 -8.06 8.34 -3.66
N TRP A 173 -8.34 7.09 -3.30
CA TRP A 173 -9.50 6.34 -3.80
C TRP A 173 -10.79 7.12 -3.55
N CYS A 174 -11.56 7.48 -4.59
CA CYS A 174 -12.71 8.39 -4.39
C CYS A 174 -14.06 7.70 -4.11
N GLY A 175 -14.19 6.38 -4.22
CA GLY A 175 -15.50 5.69 -4.06
C GLY A 175 -16.62 6.30 -4.94
N TYR A 176 -17.89 5.99 -4.66
CA TYR A 176 -19.06 6.58 -5.35
C TYR A 176 -19.73 7.67 -4.50
N ALA A 177 -20.40 8.62 -5.17
CA ALA A 177 -21.45 9.49 -4.64
C ALA A 177 -22.78 9.07 -5.26
#